data_AF-A0A6J0M8L5-F1
#
_entry.id   AF-A0A6J0M8L5-F1
#
_cell.length_a   1.000
_cell.length_b   1.000
_cell.length_c   1.000
_cell.angle_alpha   90.00
_cell.angle_beta   90.00
_cell.angle_gamma   90.00
#
_symmetry.space_group_name_H-M   'P 1'
#
loop_
_entity.id
_entity.type
_entity.pdbx_description
1 polymer ?
#
loop_
_entity_poly.entity_id
_entity_poly.type
_entity_poly.pdbx_seq_one_letter_code
_entity_poly.pdbx_strand_id
1 'polypeptide(L)'
;MVWFGYCDDEPDSFISFDPVFTNTQHNLNNNPNLVFDFVLVYRKAPRRSDSDSDDDLEDFCNLETRIVRQTHEFDREWLIGGDREQIEANVFHILEIIQVPSFSDIVHTLTIDILDLKKHVSVSDSPEIERIRVEIDTIVPSFPDDNDDFDLDLD
;
A
#
# COMPACT_ATOMS: atom_id res chain seq x y z
N MET A 1 -31.06 2.73 21.92
CA MET A 1 -30.78 1.87 20.77
C MET A 1 -30.88 2.76 19.54
N VAL A 2 -29.77 3.39 19.18
CA VAL A 2 -29.68 4.23 17.99
C VAL A 2 -29.09 3.34 16.91
N TRP A 3 -29.82 3.18 15.81
CA TRP A 3 -29.40 2.40 14.65
C TRP A 3 -28.34 3.22 13.92
N PHE A 4 -27.08 2.80 14.01
CA PHE A 4 -26.06 3.24 13.08
C PHE A 4 -26.46 2.73 11.70
N GLY A 5 -26.86 3.64 10.81
CA GLY A 5 -26.84 3.37 9.38
C GLY A 5 -25.37 3.23 9.01
N TYR A 6 -24.87 2.00 9.06
CA TYR A 6 -23.59 1.59 8.52
C TYR A 6 -23.52 2.11 7.07
N CYS A 7 -22.82 3.23 6.85
CA CYS A 7 -22.05 3.32 5.62
C CYS A 7 -21.09 2.15 5.72
N ASP A 8 -21.16 1.26 4.73
CA ASP A 8 -20.45 -0.01 4.66
C ASP A 8 -19.07 0.06 5.33
N ASP A 9 -18.75 -1.00 6.09
CA ASP A 9 -17.42 -1.34 6.58
C ASP A 9 -16.45 -1.46 5.38
N GLU A 10 -16.12 -0.34 4.72
CA GLU A 10 -15.01 -0.27 3.78
C GLU A 10 -13.75 -0.59 4.59
N PRO A 11 -12.91 -1.52 4.11
CA PRO A 11 -11.72 -1.91 4.84
C PRO A 11 -10.84 -0.66 5.09
N ASP A 12 -10.22 -0.58 6.27
CA ASP A 12 -9.30 0.51 6.65
C ASP A 12 -8.17 0.70 5.61
N SER A 13 -7.94 -0.31 4.77
CA SER A 13 -7.15 -0.21 3.55
C SER A 13 -7.70 -1.03 2.38
N PHE A 14 -7.52 -0.54 1.16
CA PHE A 14 -7.73 -1.30 -0.09
C PHE A 14 -6.38 -1.46 -0.81
N ILE A 15 -6.03 -2.69 -1.17
CA ILE A 15 -4.78 -2.99 -1.88
C ILE A 15 -5.10 -3.71 -3.19
N SER A 16 -4.53 -3.24 -4.29
CA SER A 16 -4.48 -3.99 -5.55
C SER A 16 -3.04 -4.29 -5.95
N PHE A 17 -2.82 -5.48 -6.50
CA PHE A 17 -1.51 -5.95 -6.94
C PHE A 17 -1.65 -6.58 -8.33
N ASP A 18 -1.24 -5.83 -9.35
CA ASP A 18 -1.45 -6.17 -10.75
C ASP A 18 -0.11 -6.34 -11.48
N PRO A 19 0.41 -7.57 -11.62
CA PRO A 19 1.58 -7.83 -12.45
C PRO A 19 1.21 -7.63 -13.94
N VAL A 20 1.98 -6.79 -14.62
CA VAL A 20 1.86 -6.53 -16.06
C VAL A 20 2.85 -7.42 -16.79
N PHE A 21 2.32 -8.34 -17.58
CA PHE A 21 3.12 -9.29 -18.34
C PHE A 21 3.40 -8.79 -19.75
N THR A 22 4.60 -9.07 -20.24
CA THR A 22 4.95 -8.86 -21.64
C THR A 22 4.87 -10.17 -22.44
N ASN A 23 4.36 -10.06 -23.67
CA ASN A 23 4.31 -11.18 -24.62
C ASN A 23 5.60 -11.34 -25.43
N THR A 24 6.54 -10.38 -25.31
CA THR A 24 7.84 -10.52 -25.92
C THR A 24 8.76 -11.28 -24.98
N GLN A 25 9.16 -12.49 -25.37
CA GLN A 25 10.37 -13.16 -24.87
C GLN A 25 11.63 -12.39 -25.34
N HIS A 26 11.67 -11.08 -25.10
CA HIS A 26 12.94 -10.38 -25.09
C HIS A 26 13.74 -10.91 -23.89
N ASN A 27 15.06 -10.86 -23.94
CA ASN A 27 15.96 -11.30 -22.87
C ASN A 27 15.83 -10.42 -21.58
N LEU A 28 14.62 -10.15 -21.10
CA LEU A 28 14.37 -9.59 -19.78
C LEU A 28 14.66 -10.63 -18.69
N ASN A 29 14.87 -11.91 -19.05
CA ASN A 29 15.38 -12.93 -18.13
C ASN A 29 16.77 -12.56 -17.55
N ASN A 30 17.42 -11.52 -18.11
CA ASN A 30 18.64 -10.89 -17.60
C ASN A 30 18.40 -9.60 -16.79
N ASN A 31 17.16 -9.14 -16.62
CA ASN A 31 16.86 -8.00 -15.76
C ASN A 31 16.82 -8.51 -14.30
N PRO A 32 17.82 -8.16 -13.47
CA PRO A 32 17.82 -8.58 -12.07
C PRO A 32 16.73 -7.87 -11.27
N ASN A 33 16.12 -6.80 -11.80
CA ASN A 33 15.19 -5.96 -11.06
C ASN A 33 13.74 -6.12 -11.54
N LEU A 34 12.81 -6.01 -10.59
CA LEU A 34 11.38 -5.86 -10.84
C LEU A 34 10.99 -4.40 -10.61
N VAL A 35 10.30 -3.82 -11.60
CA VAL A 35 9.79 -2.45 -11.54
C VAL A 35 8.42 -2.44 -10.87
N PHE A 36 8.23 -1.57 -9.89
CA PHE A 36 6.98 -1.35 -9.18
C PHE A 36 6.47 0.07 -9.43
N ASP A 37 5.24 0.19 -9.93
CA ASP A 37 4.51 1.44 -10.08
C ASP A 37 3.47 1.53 -8.96
N PHE A 38 3.74 2.34 -7.93
CA PHE A 38 2.85 2.56 -6.79
C PHE A 38 1.90 3.74 -7.03
N VAL A 39 0.63 3.54 -6.69
CA VAL A 39 -0.39 4.57 -6.55
C VAL A 39 -0.87 4.54 -5.10
N LEU A 40 -0.49 5.55 -4.33
CA LEU A 40 -0.82 5.66 -2.91
C LEU A 40 -1.95 6.65 -2.75
N VAL A 41 -3.05 6.22 -2.17
CA VAL A 41 -4.22 7.04 -1.86
C VAL A 41 -4.32 7.14 -0.34
N TYR A 42 -4.12 8.34 0.18
CA TYR A 42 -4.27 8.63 1.60
C TYR A 42 -5.58 9.38 1.80
N ARG A 43 -6.47 8.85 2.65
CA ARG A 43 -7.71 9.50 3.05
C ARG A 43 -7.58 9.92 4.50
N LYS A 44 -7.80 11.19 4.81
CA LYS A 44 -7.71 11.68 6.19
C LYS A 44 -8.96 11.28 6.96
N ALA A 45 -8.78 10.68 8.12
CA ALA A 45 -9.90 10.36 9.01
C ALA A 45 -10.66 11.64 9.41
N PRO A 46 -12.00 11.61 9.50
CA PRO A 46 -12.77 12.74 10.02
C PRO A 46 -12.29 13.11 11.43
N ARG A 47 -12.16 14.40 11.72
CA ARG A 47 -11.94 14.83 13.11
C ARG A 47 -13.21 14.50 13.88
N ARG A 48 -13.08 13.77 14.98
CA ARG A 48 -14.20 13.65 15.93
C ARG A 48 -14.39 15.01 16.57
N SER A 49 -15.46 15.70 16.21
CA SER A 49 -15.91 16.87 16.95
C SER A 49 -16.40 16.41 18.33
N ASP A 50 -15.80 16.90 19.42
CA ASP A 50 -16.25 16.68 20.81
C ASP A 50 -17.59 17.38 21.13
N SER A 51 -18.39 17.64 20.09
CA SER A 51 -19.67 18.36 20.19
C SER A 51 -20.78 17.34 20.42
N ASP A 52 -21.43 17.41 21.59
CA ASP A 52 -22.69 16.71 21.93
C ASP A 52 -23.89 17.18 21.06
N SER A 53 -23.65 17.75 19.87
CA SER A 53 -24.71 18.15 18.93
C SER A 53 -25.00 17.03 17.94
N ASP A 54 -26.21 16.48 18.05
CA ASP A 54 -26.80 15.49 17.13
C ASP A 54 -26.95 16.00 15.66
N ASP A 55 -26.51 17.21 15.33
CA ASP A 55 -26.65 17.84 14.00
C ASP A 55 -25.37 17.82 13.15
N ASP A 56 -24.22 17.42 13.70
CA ASP A 56 -22.96 17.34 12.97
C ASP A 56 -22.73 15.92 12.43
N LEU A 57 -23.63 15.45 11.55
CA LEU A 57 -23.28 14.45 10.54
C LEU A 57 -22.32 15.15 9.55
N GLU A 58 -21.09 15.42 10.01
CA GLU A 58 -20.00 15.84 9.15
C GLU A 58 -19.93 14.87 7.98
N ASP A 59 -19.83 15.43 6.78
CA ASP A 59 -19.94 14.75 5.50
C ASP A 59 -18.84 13.69 5.35
N PHE A 60 -19.07 12.50 5.91
CA PHE A 60 -18.18 11.34 5.81
C PHE A 60 -17.89 10.95 4.35
N CYS A 61 -18.64 11.50 3.38
CA CYS A 61 -18.43 11.30 1.95
C CYS A 61 -17.35 12.23 1.34
N ASN A 62 -16.85 13.23 2.06
CA ASN A 62 -15.86 14.20 1.57
C ASN A 62 -14.57 14.19 2.40
N LEU A 63 -13.95 13.01 2.55
CA LEU A 63 -12.64 12.89 3.20
C LEU A 63 -11.55 13.60 2.38
N GLU A 64 -10.71 14.37 3.06
CA GLU A 64 -9.53 14.97 2.44
C GLU A 64 -8.63 13.85 1.89
N THR A 65 -8.40 13.83 0.58
CA THR A 65 -7.71 12.75 -0.11
C THR A 65 -6.45 13.26 -0.80
N ARG A 66 -5.34 12.54 -0.62
CA ARG A 66 -4.06 12.83 -1.27
C ARG A 66 -3.56 11.61 -2.04
N ILE A 67 -3.23 11.81 -3.31
CA ILE A 67 -2.72 10.75 -4.19
C ILE A 67 -1.25 11.00 -4.50
N VAL A 68 -0.41 10.00 -4.26
CA VAL A 68 1.02 10.02 -4.55
C VAL A 68 1.34 8.89 -5.51
N ARG A 69 2.13 9.16 -6.55
CA ARG A 69 2.58 8.15 -7.51
C ARG A 69 4.09 8.02 -7.45
N GLN A 70 4.59 6.81 -7.30
CA GLN A 70 6.02 6.54 -7.17
C GLN A 70 6.39 5.31 -7.98
N THR A 71 7.55 5.32 -8.63
CA THR A 71 8.10 4.15 -9.32
C THR A 71 9.39 3.76 -8.65
N HIS A 72 9.51 2.49 -8.25
CA HIS A 72 10.69 1.94 -7.59
C HIS A 72 11.13 0.65 -8.29
N GLU A 73 12.43 0.35 -8.22
CA GLU A 73 12.99 -0.90 -8.70
C GLU A 73 13.54 -1.69 -7.52
N PHE A 74 13.17 -2.97 -7.44
CA PHE A 74 13.66 -3.88 -6.42
C PHE A 74 14.40 -5.04 -7.07
N ASP A 75 15.52 -5.44 -6.46
CA ASP A 75 16.22 -6.65 -6.86
C ASP A 75 15.29 -7.87 -6.69
N ARG A 76 15.22 -8.70 -7.72
CA ARG A 76 14.31 -9.85 -7.80
C ARG A 76 14.70 -10.94 -6.81
N GLU A 77 15.99 -11.23 -6.66
CA GLU A 77 16.45 -12.24 -5.70
C GLU A 77 16.20 -11.77 -4.28
N TRP A 78 16.40 -10.48 -4.00
CA TRP A 78 16.03 -9.87 -2.74
C TRP A 78 14.53 -10.00 -2.48
N LEU A 79 13.69 -9.62 -3.46
CA LEU A 79 12.23 -9.56 -3.27
C LEU A 79 11.57 -10.92 -3.10
N ILE A 80 11.89 -11.90 -3.97
CA ILE A 80 11.21 -13.21 -4.01
C ILE A 80 12.11 -14.42 -3.75
N GLY A 81 13.42 -14.23 -3.54
CA GLY A 81 14.35 -15.34 -3.27
C GLY A 81 14.17 -15.96 -1.88
N GLY A 82 13.74 -15.16 -0.90
CA GLY A 82 13.60 -15.57 0.50
C GLY A 82 12.42 -16.48 0.84
N ASP A 83 12.36 -16.93 2.09
CA ASP A 83 11.19 -17.59 2.68
C ASP A 83 10.08 -16.57 3.04
N ARG A 84 8.99 -17.04 3.65
CA ARG A 84 7.83 -16.19 3.97
C ARG A 84 8.24 -15.06 4.92
N GLU A 85 9.02 -15.36 5.94
CA GLU A 85 9.48 -14.38 6.94
C GLU A 85 10.37 -13.31 6.30
N GLN A 86 11.26 -13.69 5.38
CA GLN A 86 12.09 -12.75 4.64
C GLN A 86 11.26 -11.87 3.70
N ILE A 87 10.28 -12.44 3.00
CA ILE A 87 9.37 -11.68 2.12
C ILE A 87 8.55 -10.68 2.95
N GLU A 88 8.04 -11.09 4.10
CA GLU A 88 7.30 -10.21 5.01
C GLU A 88 8.19 -9.05 5.50
N ALA A 89 9.45 -9.33 5.87
CA ALA A 89 10.41 -8.28 6.24
C ALA A 89 10.72 -7.31 5.08
N ASN A 90 10.80 -7.82 3.85
CA ASN A 90 10.98 -6.99 2.67
C ASN A 90 9.76 -6.10 2.41
N VAL A 91 8.54 -6.60 2.66
CA VAL A 91 7.31 -5.80 2.57
C VAL A 91 7.36 -4.63 3.55
N PHE A 92 7.76 -4.85 4.81
CA PHE A 92 7.96 -3.74 5.75
C PHE A 92 8.93 -2.69 5.22
N HIS A 93 10.05 -3.12 4.62
CA HIS A 93 11.03 -2.20 4.05
C HIS A 93 10.48 -1.43 2.85
N ILE A 94 9.69 -2.08 1.98
CA ILE A 94 9.02 -1.42 0.86
C ILE A 94 8.05 -0.35 1.38
N LEU A 95 7.24 -0.67 2.39
CA LEU A 95 6.29 0.27 2.99
C LEU A 95 7.00 1.48 3.62
N GLU A 96 8.16 1.28 4.25
CA GLU A 96 9.00 2.35 4.76
C GLU A 96 9.50 3.28 3.63
N ILE A 97 10.00 2.71 2.53
CA ILE A 97 10.48 3.47 1.37
C ILE A 97 9.37 4.33 0.75
N ILE A 98 8.18 3.77 0.57
CA ILE A 98 7.04 4.47 -0.05
C ILE A 98 6.24 5.31 0.96
N GLN A 99 6.65 5.31 2.23
CA GLN A 99 6.04 6.05 3.34
C GLN A 99 4.56 5.69 3.58
N VAL A 100 4.24 4.40 3.53
CA VAL A 100 2.92 3.87 3.84
C VAL A 100 2.94 3.23 5.25
N PRO A 101 1.95 3.53 6.10
CA PRO A 101 1.82 2.86 7.39
C PRO A 101 1.75 1.34 7.22
N SER A 102 2.50 0.60 8.05
CA SER A 102 2.56 -0.85 7.98
C SER A 102 1.38 -1.53 8.67
N PHE A 103 0.16 -1.22 8.23
CA PHE A 103 -1.03 -1.89 8.74
C PHE A 103 -0.99 -3.39 8.43
N SER A 104 -1.50 -4.20 9.35
CA SER A 104 -1.35 -5.67 9.31
C SER A 104 -2.00 -6.28 8.07
N ASP A 105 -3.10 -5.70 7.60
CA ASP A 105 -3.81 -6.06 6.38
C ASP A 105 -3.00 -5.76 5.12
N ILE A 106 -2.36 -4.59 5.03
CA ILE A 106 -1.45 -4.23 3.93
C ILE A 106 -0.26 -5.19 3.89
N VAL A 107 0.41 -5.35 5.03
CA VAL A 107 1.59 -6.23 5.13
C VAL A 107 1.22 -7.65 4.74
N HIS A 108 0.12 -8.17 5.27
CA HIS A 108 -0.33 -9.53 5.00
C HIS A 108 -0.69 -9.73 3.52
N THR A 109 -1.43 -8.80 2.92
CA THR A 109 -1.88 -8.89 1.52
C THR A 109 -0.70 -8.84 0.56
N LEU A 110 0.17 -7.83 0.69
CA LEU A 110 1.37 -7.72 -0.15
C LEU A 110 2.32 -8.91 0.01
N THR A 111 2.45 -9.45 1.23
CA THR A 111 3.26 -10.66 1.47
C THR A 111 2.71 -11.86 0.69
N ILE A 112 1.39 -12.06 0.69
CA ILE A 112 0.74 -13.13 -0.07
C ILE A 112 0.93 -12.92 -1.57
N ASP A 113 0.71 -11.70 -2.06
CA ASP A 113 0.81 -11.40 -3.49
C ASP A 113 2.24 -11.59 -4.01
N ILE A 114 3.25 -11.21 -3.24
CA ILE A 114 4.67 -11.44 -3.57
C ILE A 114 5.02 -12.94 -3.50
N LEU A 115 4.45 -13.70 -2.56
CA LEU A 115 4.60 -15.16 -2.53
C LEU A 115 3.95 -15.84 -3.74
N ASP A 116 2.82 -15.35 -4.20
CA ASP A 116 2.16 -15.87 -5.40
C ASP A 116 2.93 -15.48 -6.66
N LEU A 117 3.48 -14.26 -6.72
CA LEU A 117 4.42 -13.83 -7.75
C LEU A 117 5.64 -14.77 -7.83
N LYS A 118 6.22 -15.15 -6.68
CA LYS A 118 7.31 -16.13 -6.59
C LYS A 118 6.93 -17.47 -7.21
N LYS A 119 5.72 -17.98 -6.90
CA LYS A 119 5.22 -19.23 -7.48
C LYS A 119 5.08 -19.11 -8.99
N HIS A 120 4.51 -18.01 -9.48
CA HIS A 120 4.35 -17.74 -10.90
C HIS A 120 5.69 -17.75 -11.64
N VAL A 121 6.69 -17.02 -11.12
CA VAL A 121 8.05 -16.95 -11.67
C VAL A 121 8.75 -18.31 -11.69
N SER A 122 8.45 -19.19 -10.74
CA SER A 122 9.06 -20.51 -10.65
C SER A 122 8.55 -21.48 -11.73
N VAL A 123 7.48 -21.12 -12.46
CA VAL A 123 6.94 -21.93 -13.56
C VAL A 123 7.69 -21.60 -14.85
N SER A 124 8.30 -22.62 -15.46
CA SER A 124 9.19 -22.48 -16.63
C SER A 124 8.57 -21.82 -17.87
N ASP A 125 7.25 -21.89 -18.02
CA ASP A 125 6.50 -21.32 -19.14
C ASP A 125 5.71 -20.05 -18.75
N SER A 126 6.01 -19.45 -17.59
CA SER A 126 5.34 -18.22 -17.16
C SER A 126 5.71 -17.04 -18.07
N PRO A 127 4.73 -16.20 -18.44
CA PRO A 127 5.02 -14.97 -19.16
C PRO A 127 5.86 -14.04 -18.27
N GLU A 128 6.73 -13.29 -18.91
CA GLU A 128 7.67 -12.43 -18.22
C GLU A 128 6.97 -11.19 -17.64
N ILE A 129 7.31 -10.84 -16.40
CA ILE A 129 6.77 -9.68 -15.71
C ILE A 129 7.58 -8.46 -16.15
N GLU A 130 6.93 -7.50 -16.81
CA GLU A 130 7.56 -6.24 -17.18
C GLU A 130 7.62 -5.29 -15.98
N ARG A 131 6.52 -5.21 -15.24
CA ARG A 131 6.33 -4.33 -14.10
C ARG A 131 5.17 -4.81 -13.24
N ILE A 132 5.09 -4.32 -12.01
CA ILE A 132 4.00 -4.60 -11.09
C ILE A 132 3.35 -3.27 -10.72
N ARG A 133 2.03 -3.17 -10.90
CA ARG A 133 1.27 -2.00 -10.47
C ARG A 133 0.67 -2.31 -9.11
N VAL A 134 0.86 -1.42 -8.15
CA VAL A 134 0.33 -1.58 -6.81
C VAL A 134 -0.45 -0.33 -6.44
N GLU A 135 -1.72 -0.49 -6.10
CA GLU A 135 -2.54 0.58 -5.51
C GLU A 135 -2.73 0.29 -4.03
N ILE A 136 -2.49 1.30 -3.19
CA ILE A 136 -2.71 1.21 -1.75
C ILE A 136 -3.54 2.42 -1.35
N ASP A 137 -4.79 2.18 -0.97
CA ASP A 137 -5.70 3.16 -0.40
C ASP A 137 -5.77 2.95 1.11
N THR A 138 -5.54 4.00 1.89
CA THR A 138 -5.45 3.92 3.35
C THR A 138 -6.06 5.11 4.02
N ILE A 139 -6.72 4.87 5.15
CA ILE A 139 -7.18 5.93 6.03
C ILE A 139 -6.07 6.26 7.04
N VAL A 140 -5.69 7.53 7.11
CA VAL A 140 -4.62 8.03 8.00
C VAL A 140 -5.12 9.15 8.91
N PRO A 141 -4.60 9.26 10.14
CA PRO A 141 -4.96 10.36 11.05
C PRO A 141 -4.38 11.71 10.58
N SER A 142 -3.23 11.68 9.92
CA SER A 142 -2.52 12.83 9.35
C SER A 142 -1.78 12.38 8.09
N PHE A 143 -1.53 13.30 7.16
CA PHE A 143 -0.72 12.97 5.99
C PHE A 143 0.75 12.77 6.39
N PRO A 144 1.51 11.93 5.66
CA PRO A 144 2.91 11.66 5.99
C PRO A 144 3.82 12.89 5.96
N ASP A 145 3.44 13.95 5.23
CA ASP A 145 4.19 15.23 5.20
C ASP A 145 3.71 16.26 6.23
N ASP A 146 2.61 15.99 6.95
CA ASP A 146 2.03 16.91 7.96
C ASP A 146 2.77 16.79 9.30
N ASN A 147 4.09 16.53 9.30
CA ASN A 147 4.90 16.73 10.49
C ASN A 147 4.95 18.23 10.76
N ASP A 148 3.96 18.72 11.52
CA ASP A 148 4.11 19.95 12.28
C ASP A 148 5.39 19.78 13.10
N ASP A 149 6.41 20.58 12.79
CA ASP A 149 7.58 20.77 13.63
C ASP A 149 7.08 21.00 15.06
N PHE A 150 7.14 19.95 15.89
CA PHE A 150 7.09 20.11 17.33
C PHE A 150 8.41 20.77 17.71
N ASP A 151 8.49 22.09 17.51
CA ASP A 151 9.39 22.97 18.24
C ASP A 151 9.04 22.79 19.73
N LEU A 152 9.68 21.78 20.35
CA LEU A 152 9.70 21.63 21.79
C LEU A 152 10.55 22.78 22.32
N ASP A 153 9.89 23.91 22.60
CA ASP A 153 10.41 24.94 23.48
C ASP A 153 10.71 24.26 24.84
N LEU A 154 11.98 23.93 25.04
CA LEU A 154 12.55 23.49 26.31
C LEU A 154 12.67 24.73 27.22
N ASP A 155 11.68 24.93 28.09
CA ASP A 155 11.81 25.76 29.30
C ASP A 155 12.49 24.98 30.45
#